data_AF-A0A522AL10-F1
#
_entry.id   AF-A0A522AL10-F1
#
_cell.length_a   1.000
_cell.length_b   1.000
_cell.length_c   1.000
_cell.angle_alpha   90.00
_cell.angle_beta   90.00
_cell.angle_gamma   90.00
#
_symmetry.space_group_name_H-M   'P 1'
#
loop_
_entity.id
_entity.type
_entity.pdbx_description
1 polymer ?
#
loop_
_entity_poly.entity_id
_entity_poly.type
_entity_poly.pdbx_seq_one_letter_code
_entity_poly.pdbx_strand_id
1 'polypeptide(L)' 'LVNWTKWNGPHLIQPSEPWDATYAHKPWVLKHEGVVYHYYCAVGNEGRVIALATSKDLRAATAAQAR' A
#
# COMPACT_ATOMS: atom_id res chain seq x y z
N LEU A 1 -0.04 -2.67 22.17
CA LEU A 1 0.40 -3.81 21.34
C LEU A 1 1.68 -4.36 21.94
N VAL A 2 1.60 -5.47 22.67
CA VAL A 2 2.74 -6.05 23.42
C VAL A 2 3.34 -7.30 22.77
N ASN A 3 2.53 -8.06 22.02
CA ASN A 3 2.97 -9.27 21.33
C ASN A 3 2.82 -9.06 19.83
N TRP A 4 3.93 -9.15 19.09
CA TRP A 4 3.97 -9.02 17.64
C TRP A 4 4.52 -10.30 17.03
N THR A 5 3.81 -10.81 16.03
CA THR A 5 4.31 -11.90 15.17
C THR A 5 4.86 -11.28 13.91
N LYS A 6 6.14 -11.55 13.59
CA LYS A 6 6.75 -11.08 12.35
C LYS A 6 6.07 -11.73 11.15
N TRP A 7 5.77 -10.92 10.14
CA TRP A 7 5.28 -11.41 8.85
C TRP A 7 6.39 -12.14 8.09
N ASN A 8 6.12 -13.38 7.68
CA ASN A 8 7.05 -14.23 6.91
C ASN A 8 6.59 -14.46 5.46
N GLY A 9 5.53 -13.78 5.01
CA GLY A 9 5.05 -13.86 3.64
C GLY A 9 5.76 -12.88 2.70
N PRO A 10 5.26 -12.73 1.46
CA PRO A 10 5.82 -11.78 0.50
C PRO A 10 5.71 -10.34 1.00
N HIS A 11 6.50 -9.44 0.41
CA HIS A 11 6.40 -8.02 0.70
C HIS A 11 4.96 -7.52 0.48
N LEU A 12 4.43 -6.79 1.46
CA LEU A 12 3.09 -6.24 1.37
C LEU A 12 2.98 -5.18 0.28
N ILE A 13 4.09 -4.47 -0.01
CA ILE A 13 4.19 -3.41 -1.01
C ILE A 13 5.60 -3.48 -1.64
N GLN A 14 5.68 -3.23 -2.94
CA GLN A 14 6.92 -3.15 -3.71
C GLN A 14 6.91 -1.85 -4.54
N PRO A 15 8.09 -1.31 -4.89
CA PRO A 15 8.19 -0.30 -5.92
C PRO A 15 7.46 -0.75 -7.19
N SER A 16 6.64 0.13 -7.74
CA SER A 16 5.85 -0.16 -8.95
C SER A 16 5.86 1.01 -9.93
N GLU A 17 6.41 2.16 -9.54
CA GLU A 17 6.33 3.40 -10.28
C GLU A 17 7.70 4.11 -10.33
N PRO A 18 7.97 4.98 -11.32
CA PRO A 18 9.27 5.66 -11.44
C PRO A 18 9.67 6.48 -10.20
N TRP A 19 8.71 7.12 -9.55
CA TRP A 19 8.93 7.95 -8.36
C TRP A 19 9.24 7.14 -7.09
N ASP A 20 8.97 5.84 -7.07
CA ASP A 20 9.29 4.94 -5.95
C ASP A 20 10.30 3.84 -6.28
N ALA A 21 10.91 3.89 -7.47
CA ALA A 21 11.78 2.86 -8.03
C ALA A 21 12.99 2.46 -7.16
N THR A 22 13.45 3.32 -6.25
CA THR A 22 14.56 2.97 -5.33
C THR A 22 14.03 2.32 -4.06
N TYR A 23 13.12 2.98 -3.35
CA TYR A 23 12.39 2.42 -2.20
C TYR A 23 11.24 3.32 -1.76
N ALA A 24 10.32 2.74 -0.98
CA ALA A 24 9.26 3.43 -0.26
C ALA A 24 9.44 3.27 1.25
N HIS A 25 9.11 4.30 2.04
CA HIS A 25 9.23 4.26 3.50
C HIS A 25 8.19 5.15 4.20
N LYS A 26 8.12 5.03 5.54
CA LYS A 26 7.18 5.76 6.42
C LYS A 26 5.72 5.61 5.95
N PRO A 27 5.19 4.38 5.90
CA PRO A 27 3.82 4.14 5.46
C PRO A 27 2.82 4.81 6.43
N TRP A 28 1.79 5.44 5.87
CA TRP A 28 0.63 5.92 6.60
C TRP A 28 -0.64 5.42 5.91
N VAL A 29 -1.45 4.66 6.63
CA VAL A 29 -2.61 3.96 6.09
C VAL A 29 -3.88 4.44 6.80
N LEU A 30 -4.91 4.77 6.03
CA LEU A 30 -6.26 4.98 6.55
C LEU A 30 -7.31 4.33 5.63
N LYS A 31 -8.47 4.02 6.21
CA LYS A 31 -9.65 3.57 5.46
C LYS A 31 -10.72 4.65 5.51
N HIS A 32 -11.19 5.08 4.35
CA HIS A 32 -12.26 6.07 4.21
C HIS A 32 -13.21 5.65 3.08
N GLU A 33 -14.52 5.65 3.35
CA GLU A 33 -15.57 5.30 2.37
C GLU A 33 -15.32 3.98 1.60
N GLY A 34 -14.81 2.97 2.30
CA GLY A 34 -14.54 1.66 1.70
C GLY A 34 -13.25 1.56 0.88
N VAL A 35 -12.48 2.65 0.76
CA VAL A 35 -11.17 2.68 0.10
C VAL A 35 -10.07 2.72 1.17
N VAL A 36 -9.03 1.92 0.97
CA VAL A 36 -7.77 2.00 1.72
C VAL A 36 -6.85 2.96 0.99
N TYR A 37 -6.38 3.99 1.70
CA TYR A 37 -5.38 4.94 1.24
C TYR A 37 -4.06 4.64 1.92
N HIS A 38 -3.00 4.49 1.13
CA HIS A 38 -1.64 4.30 1.59
C HIS A 38 -0.78 5.45 1.09
N TYR A 39 -0.49 6.39 1.99
CA TYR A 39 0.47 7.46 1.77
C TYR A 39 1.86 7.02 2.19
N TYR A 40 2.88 7.39 1.44
CA TYR A 40 4.26 7.00 1.73
C TYR A 40 5.28 8.01 1.19
N CYS A 41 6.49 7.99 1.77
CA CYS A 41 7.63 8.68 1.19
C CYS A 41 8.24 7.81 0.09
N ALA A 42 8.08 8.22 -1.15
CA ALA A 42 8.66 7.57 -2.32
C ALA A 42 10.05 8.14 -2.61
N VAL A 43 10.97 7.28 -3.03
CA VAL A 43 12.32 7.66 -3.46
C VAL A 43 12.59 7.05 -4.82
N GLY A 44 12.82 7.92 -5.81
CA GLY A 44 13.01 7.53 -7.19
C GLY A 44 13.60 8.66 -8.03
N ASN A 45 13.23 8.68 -9.32
CA ASN A 45 13.75 9.64 -10.29
C ASN A 45 13.35 11.11 -10.01
N GLU A 46 12.30 11.34 -9.21
CA GLU A 46 11.85 12.67 -8.80
C GLU A 46 12.40 13.12 -7.43
N GLY A 47 13.38 12.39 -6.89
CA GLY A 47 13.88 12.63 -5.54
C GLY A 47 12.95 12.04 -4.48
N ARG A 48 12.73 12.77 -3.37
CA ARG A 48 11.89 12.33 -2.25
C ARG A 48 10.55 13.07 -2.27
N VAL A 49 9.48 12.34 -2.54
CA VAL A 49 8.12 12.87 -2.67
C VAL A 49 7.13 12.14 -1.77
N ILE A 50 5.93 12.71 -1.61
CA ILE A 50 4.78 12.03 -1.02
C ILE A 50 3.98 11.39 -2.14
N ALA A 51 3.84 10.08 -2.09
CA ALA A 51 3.05 9.30 -3.05
C ALA A 51 1.81 8.70 -2.38
N LEU A 52 0.84 8.32 -3.21
CA LEU A 52 -0.44 7.73 -2.80
C LEU A 52 -0.72 6.48 -3.63
N ALA A 53 -1.01 5.38 -2.94
CA ALA A 53 -1.64 4.19 -3.52
C ALA A 53 -3.02 3.96 -2.88
N THR A 54 -3.97 3.44 -3.66
CA THR A 54 -5.33 3.15 -3.17
C THR A 54 -5.75 1.72 -3.48
N SER A 55 -6.54 1.11 -2.60
CA SER A 55 -7.13 -0.21 -2.81
C SER A 55 -8.58 -0.23 -2.37
N LYS A 56 -9.45 -0.82 -3.20
CA LYS A 56 -10.81 -1.23 -2.81
C LYS A 56 -10.76 -2.65 -2.27
N ASP A 57 -11.70 -3.03 -1.40
CA ASP A 57 -11.75 -4.42 -0.92
C ASP A 57 -12.01 -5.39 -2.09
N LEU A 58 -10.96 -6.09 -2.50
CA LEU A 58 -11.02 -6.99 -3.64
C LEU A 58 -11.86 -8.25 -3.36
N ARG A 59 -12.08 -8.58 -2.08
CA ARG A 59 -12.98 -9.69 -1.69
C ARG A 59 -14.44 -9.35 -1.98
N ALA A 60 -14.81 -8.08 -1.87
CA ALA A 60 -16.16 -7.63 -2.19
C ALA A 60 -16.45 -7.71 -3.69
N ALA A 61 -15.44 -7.43 -4.54
CA ALA A 61 -15.56 -7.55 -5.99
C ALA A 61 -15.71 -9.02 -6.44
N THR A 62 -14.95 -9.94 -5.85
CA THR A 62 -15.04 -11.38 -6.16
C THR A 62 -16.36 -11.99 -5.74
N ALA A 63 -16.94 -11.57 -4.61
CA ALA A 63 -18.25 -12.03 -4.17
C ALA A 63 -19.42 -11.56 -5.05
N ALA A 64 -19.28 -10.40 -5.71
CA ALA A 64 -20.29 -9.86 -6.63
C ALA A 64 -20.23 -10.50 -8.03
N GLN A 65 -19.05 -10.94 -8.46
CA GLN A 65 -18.84 -11.61 -9.76
C GLN A 65 -19.20 -13.11 -9.73
N ALA A 66 -19.33 -13.69 -8.54
CA ALA A 66 -19.71 -15.08 -8.32
C ALA A 66 -21.23 -15.28 -8.11
N ARG A 67 -22.05 -14.23 -8.31
CA ARG A 67 -23.52 -14.25 -8.30
C ARG A 67 -24.04 -14.01 -9.70
#